data_AF-A0A6P0RIY0-F1
#
_entry.id   AF-A0A6P0RIY0-F1
#
_cell.length_a   1.000
_cell.length_b   1.000
_cell.length_c   1.000
_cell.angle_alpha   90.00
_cell.angle_beta   90.00
_cell.angle_gamma   90.00
#
_symmetry.space_group_name_H-M   'P 1'
#
loop_
_entity.id
_entity.type
_entity.pdbx_description
1 polymer ?
#
loop_
_entity_poly.entity_id
_entity_poly.type
_entity_poly.pdbx_seq_one_letter_code
_entity_poly.pdbx_strand_id
1 'polypeptide(L)'
;MINNQKHRLINQAILAVATTFGLFSASVANAASLNVLWYGHTNAYNSTISEIAALAPTYDPEGDGSLDWNLTFWNPQDPTPNFSDYDVLAIGTGSKVQTQTQAFNFDPTRILNNKEAISAARGNRTFLSGQDADHHYSFNVGPRPNGPLGFLINAVNWAGSGEGMGIVVLPDGHGNPNVPLFRQRWWLNEKSFLKNELEGYVSYVGDDSVVIPTETSEFPVNEGLTTAGLSNWRGSAHTVFDKNIPGYLSINDAGSRPGYAVTIVTASEADGSTLRQEREKVPEPTSTVAIVGLGAIALFKYKCRI
;
A
#
# COMPACT_ATOMS: atom_id res chain seq x y z
N MET A 1 27.45 -19.74 -60.26
CA MET A 1 27.12 -20.40 -58.97
C MET A 1 27.53 -19.60 -57.72
N ILE A 2 28.39 -18.57 -57.80
CA ILE A 2 28.87 -17.82 -56.62
C ILE A 2 27.86 -16.78 -56.08
N ASN A 3 26.91 -16.33 -56.90
CA ASN A 3 26.02 -15.21 -56.52
C ASN A 3 24.94 -15.57 -55.48
N ASN A 4 24.54 -16.84 -55.39
CA ASN A 4 23.47 -17.26 -54.49
C ASN A 4 23.93 -17.49 -53.04
N GLN A 5 25.24 -17.65 -52.78
CA GLN A 5 25.75 -17.78 -51.41
C GLN A 5 25.86 -16.43 -50.68
N LYS A 6 26.16 -15.32 -51.39
CA LYS A 6 26.24 -13.99 -50.78
C LYS A 6 24.88 -13.49 -50.27
N HIS A 7 23.81 -13.71 -51.03
CA HIS A 7 22.45 -13.32 -50.59
C HIS A 7 21.96 -14.11 -49.36
N ARG A 8 22.37 -15.38 -49.23
CA ARG A 8 21.98 -16.24 -48.10
C ARG A 8 22.66 -15.83 -46.78
N LEU A 9 23.92 -15.40 -46.84
CA LEU A 9 24.68 -14.90 -45.67
C LEU A 9 24.19 -13.52 -45.21
N ILE A 10 23.82 -12.63 -46.13
CA ILE A 10 23.31 -11.30 -45.79
C ILE A 10 21.93 -11.38 -45.09
N ASN A 11 21.05 -12.27 -45.55
CA ASN A 11 19.74 -12.45 -44.93
C ASN A 11 19.82 -13.12 -43.54
N GLN A 12 20.81 -14.00 -43.31
CA GLN A 12 21.06 -14.57 -41.98
C GLN A 12 21.65 -13.54 -41.00
N ALA A 13 22.50 -12.63 -41.48
CA ALA A 13 23.03 -11.54 -40.65
C ALA A 13 21.96 -10.51 -40.28
N ILE A 14 21.04 -10.17 -41.19
CA ILE A 14 19.91 -9.26 -40.91
C ILE A 14 18.94 -9.89 -39.91
N LEU A 15 18.68 -11.19 -40.02
CA LEU A 15 17.81 -11.90 -39.07
C LEU A 15 18.46 -11.98 -37.68
N ALA A 16 19.77 -12.20 -37.58
CA ALA A 16 20.50 -12.23 -36.31
C ALA A 16 20.55 -10.85 -35.61
N VAL A 17 20.66 -9.75 -36.37
CA VAL A 17 20.59 -8.39 -35.78
C VAL A 17 19.16 -8.06 -35.32
N ALA A 18 18.13 -8.54 -36.03
CA ALA A 18 16.73 -8.36 -35.63
C ALA A 18 16.36 -9.16 -34.36
N THR A 19 16.89 -10.37 -34.16
CA THR A 19 16.68 -11.14 -32.93
C THR A 19 17.49 -10.63 -31.75
N THR A 20 18.68 -10.04 -31.97
CA THR A 20 19.51 -9.52 -30.86
C THR A 20 18.97 -8.18 -30.31
N PHE A 21 18.31 -7.36 -31.13
CA PHE A 21 17.66 -6.13 -30.66
C PHE A 21 16.29 -6.36 -30.00
N GLY A 22 15.63 -7.49 -30.23
CA GLY A 22 14.37 -7.86 -29.57
C GLY A 22 14.54 -8.40 -28.15
N LEU A 23 15.77 -8.71 -27.72
CA LEU A 23 16.05 -9.36 -26.42
C LEU A 23 16.53 -8.43 -25.31
N PHE A 24 16.68 -7.13 -25.56
CA PHE A 24 17.12 -6.15 -24.55
C PHE A 24 16.12 -5.00 -24.31
N SER A 25 14.89 -5.15 -24.81
CA SER A 25 13.78 -4.28 -24.42
C SER A 25 12.91 -4.95 -23.35
N ALA A 26 13.55 -5.57 -22.36
CA ALA A 26 12.90 -5.62 -21.05
C ALA A 26 12.85 -4.17 -20.59
N SER A 27 11.75 -3.47 -20.92
CA SER A 27 11.39 -2.28 -20.18
C SER A 27 11.44 -2.69 -18.72
N VAL A 28 12.40 -2.16 -17.97
CA VAL A 28 12.29 -2.07 -16.52
C VAL A 28 10.95 -1.40 -16.31
N ALA A 29 9.91 -2.18 -16.00
CA ALA A 29 8.68 -1.66 -15.48
C ALA A 29 9.12 -0.96 -14.19
N ASN A 30 9.18 0.37 -14.22
CA ASN A 30 9.32 1.10 -12.96
C ASN A 30 8.04 0.77 -12.20
N ALA A 31 8.19 0.14 -11.03
CA ALA A 31 7.09 0.01 -10.09
C ALA A 31 6.50 1.41 -9.91
N ALA A 32 5.18 1.53 -10.02
CA ALA A 32 4.53 2.80 -9.75
C ALA A 32 4.77 3.15 -8.27
N SER A 33 4.98 4.43 -7.97
CA SER A 33 5.30 4.88 -6.61
C SER A 33 4.11 5.55 -5.94
N LEU A 34 3.82 5.19 -4.69
CA LEU A 34 2.87 5.87 -3.80
C LEU A 34 3.59 6.85 -2.87
N ASN A 35 3.03 8.04 -2.66
CA ASN A 35 3.44 8.95 -1.60
C ASN A 35 2.68 8.57 -0.33
N VAL A 36 3.38 7.90 0.59
CA VAL A 36 2.81 7.36 1.82
C VAL A 36 3.11 8.32 2.96
N LEU A 37 2.07 8.93 3.53
CA LEU A 37 2.17 9.66 4.79
C LEU A 37 1.88 8.68 5.94
N TRP A 38 2.91 8.33 6.71
CA TRP A 38 2.73 7.49 7.90
C TRP A 38 2.70 8.33 9.16
N TYR A 39 1.67 8.17 9.98
CA TYR A 39 1.60 8.83 11.28
C TYR A 39 2.65 8.23 12.23
N GLY A 40 3.73 8.99 12.45
CA GLY A 40 4.92 8.51 13.16
C GLY A 40 4.73 8.50 14.67
N HIS A 41 5.41 7.55 15.35
CA HIS A 41 5.40 7.44 16.80
C HIS A 41 6.78 7.76 17.38
N THR A 42 7.64 6.75 17.46
CA THR A 42 9.02 6.84 17.95
C THR A 42 9.98 6.42 16.84
N ASN A 43 11.26 6.75 16.99
CA ASN A 43 12.28 6.36 16.02
C ASN A 43 12.35 4.83 15.82
N ALA A 44 12.15 4.04 16.90
CA ALA A 44 12.14 2.59 16.81
C ALA A 44 10.97 2.08 15.95
N TYR A 45 9.77 2.61 16.18
CA TYR A 45 8.60 2.26 15.38
C TYR A 45 8.75 2.69 13.92
N ASN A 46 9.18 3.93 13.68
CA ASN A 46 9.40 4.43 12.32
C ASN A 46 10.48 3.61 11.58
N SER A 47 11.49 3.08 12.28
CA SER A 47 12.48 2.17 11.68
C SER A 47 11.81 0.89 11.17
N THR A 48 10.95 0.26 11.98
CA THR A 48 10.18 -0.91 11.56
C THR A 48 9.34 -0.62 10.31
N ILE A 49 8.64 0.52 10.29
CA ILE A 49 7.81 0.88 9.13
C ILE A 49 8.69 1.13 7.89
N SER A 50 9.89 1.69 8.07
CA SER A 50 10.85 1.85 6.97
C SER A 50 11.32 0.50 6.41
N GLU A 51 11.50 -0.52 7.26
CA GLU A 51 11.81 -1.88 6.81
C GLU A 51 10.67 -2.50 6.00
N ILE A 52 9.42 -2.31 6.44
CA ILE A 52 8.23 -2.78 5.70
C ILE A 52 8.13 -2.07 4.34
N ALA A 53 8.31 -0.75 4.32
CA ALA A 53 8.27 0.04 3.10
C ALA A 53 9.36 -0.36 2.09
N ALA A 54 10.54 -0.79 2.57
CA ALA A 54 11.61 -1.31 1.73
C ALA A 54 11.28 -2.68 1.09
N LEU A 55 10.32 -3.42 1.63
CA LEU A 55 9.86 -4.71 1.09
C LEU A 55 8.70 -4.57 0.10
N ALA A 56 7.92 -3.48 0.17
CA ALA A 56 6.79 -3.21 -0.73
C ALA A 56 7.12 -3.35 -2.24
N PRO A 57 8.27 -2.85 -2.75
CA PRO A 57 8.68 -3.02 -4.15
C PRO A 57 8.86 -4.47 -4.61
N THR A 58 8.97 -5.41 -3.68
CA THR A 58 9.27 -6.82 -3.96
C THR A 58 8.16 -7.78 -3.54
N TYR A 59 7.11 -7.25 -2.90
CA TYR A 59 5.96 -8.01 -2.47
C TYR A 59 4.91 -8.01 -3.60
N ASP A 60 4.80 -9.14 -4.29
CA ASP A 60 3.91 -9.34 -5.45
C ASP A 60 3.52 -10.84 -5.51
N PRO A 61 2.63 -11.30 -4.61
CA PRO A 61 2.30 -12.72 -4.52
C PRO A 61 1.52 -13.25 -5.74
N GLU A 62 0.78 -12.41 -6.47
CA GLU A 62 0.06 -12.82 -7.69
C GLU A 62 0.78 -12.49 -9.01
N GLY A 63 1.84 -11.69 -8.98
CA GLY A 63 2.64 -11.35 -10.15
C GLY A 63 2.01 -10.27 -11.02
N ASP A 64 1.13 -9.44 -10.45
CA ASP A 64 0.42 -8.36 -11.14
C ASP A 64 1.11 -6.99 -11.00
N GLY A 65 2.13 -6.92 -10.15
CA GLY A 65 3.04 -5.80 -10.02
C GLY A 65 3.06 -5.20 -8.61
N SER A 66 4.24 -4.81 -8.16
CA SER A 66 4.45 -4.15 -6.87
C SER A 66 4.44 -2.63 -6.96
N LEU A 67 4.31 -1.98 -5.80
CA LEU A 67 4.39 -0.53 -5.66
C LEU A 67 5.56 -0.11 -4.78
N ASP A 68 6.27 0.92 -5.23
CA ASP A 68 7.29 1.60 -4.42
C ASP A 68 6.62 2.58 -3.46
N TRP A 69 7.13 2.70 -2.24
CA TRP A 69 6.63 3.68 -1.27
C TRP A 69 7.62 4.82 -1.09
N ASN A 70 7.24 6.01 -1.52
CA ASN A 70 7.87 7.26 -1.09
C ASN A 70 7.32 7.63 0.30
N LEU A 71 7.97 7.08 1.33
CA LEU A 71 7.51 7.15 2.72
C LEU A 71 7.94 8.45 3.39
N THR A 72 6.97 9.18 3.95
CA THR A 72 7.18 10.33 4.85
C THR A 72 6.55 10.04 6.20
N PHE A 73 7.31 10.22 7.28
CA PHE A 73 6.76 10.18 8.64
C PHE A 73 6.23 11.53 9.08
N TRP A 74 5.03 11.54 9.64
CA TRP A 74 4.43 12.67 10.31
C TRP A 74 4.50 12.48 11.82
N ASN A 75 5.62 12.88 12.43
CA ASN A 75 5.86 12.73 13.86
C ASN A 75 5.20 13.85 14.66
N PRO A 76 5.06 13.72 15.99
CA PRO A 76 4.45 14.76 16.83
C PRO A 76 5.06 16.16 16.69
N GLN A 77 6.35 16.27 16.34
CA GLN A 77 7.07 17.55 16.25
C GLN A 77 7.08 18.18 14.85
N ASP A 78 6.67 17.43 13.82
CA ASP A 78 6.75 17.90 12.43
C ASP A 78 5.67 18.95 12.15
N PRO A 79 5.82 19.86 11.18
CA PRO A 79 4.70 20.70 10.73
C PRO A 79 3.54 19.83 10.21
N THR A 80 2.32 20.37 10.20
CA THR A 80 1.19 19.66 9.55
C THR A 80 1.45 19.62 8.04
N PRO A 81 1.44 18.44 7.40
CA PRO A 81 1.63 18.33 5.96
C PRO A 81 0.39 18.83 5.22
N ASN A 82 0.56 19.16 3.94
CA ASN A 82 -0.57 19.26 3.03
C ASN A 82 -1.02 17.84 2.66
N PHE A 83 -2.13 17.38 3.21
CA PHE A 83 -2.61 16.00 3.02
C PHE A 83 -2.86 15.64 1.55
N SER A 84 -3.23 16.61 0.71
CA SER A 84 -3.45 16.38 -0.72
C SER A 84 -2.19 16.08 -1.53
N ASP A 85 -1.00 16.19 -0.92
CA ASP A 85 0.27 15.81 -1.55
C ASP A 85 0.55 14.30 -1.44
N TYR A 86 -0.30 13.54 -0.73
CA TYR A 86 -0.10 12.13 -0.44
C TYR A 86 -1.22 11.27 -1.01
N ASP A 87 -0.83 10.07 -1.45
CA ASP A 87 -1.77 9.08 -2.00
C ASP A 87 -2.46 8.31 -0.87
N VAL A 88 -1.81 8.19 0.30
CA VAL A 88 -2.36 7.50 1.47
C VAL A 88 -1.87 8.12 2.78
N LEU A 89 -2.78 8.26 3.75
CA LEU A 89 -2.47 8.47 5.17
C LEU A 89 -2.65 7.15 5.91
N ALA A 90 -1.54 6.61 6.40
CA ALA A 90 -1.52 5.42 7.24
C ALA A 90 -1.37 5.80 8.72
N ILE A 91 -2.27 5.29 9.55
CA ILE A 91 -2.30 5.47 10.99
C ILE A 91 -2.20 4.07 11.60
N GLY A 92 -1.00 3.72 12.07
CA GLY A 92 -0.76 2.41 12.66
C GLY A 92 -1.37 2.24 14.04
N THR A 93 -0.95 1.19 14.74
CA THR A 93 -1.59 0.75 15.98
C THR A 93 -1.60 1.85 17.04
N GLY A 94 -2.80 2.20 17.49
CA GLY A 94 -3.06 3.27 18.47
C GLY A 94 -2.72 2.90 19.91
N SER A 95 -1.69 2.09 20.14
CA SER A 95 -1.30 1.63 21.47
C SER A 95 -0.27 2.56 22.11
N LYS A 96 -0.42 2.80 23.41
CA LYS A 96 0.56 3.47 24.26
C LYS A 96 1.11 2.47 25.27
N VAL A 97 2.18 1.74 24.90
CA VAL A 97 2.79 0.75 25.79
C VAL A 97 3.95 1.37 26.55
N GLN A 98 3.75 1.66 27.84
CA GLN A 98 4.79 2.16 28.76
C GLN A 98 5.62 1.03 29.37
N THR A 99 6.15 0.11 28.56
CA THR A 99 7.18 -0.85 29.01
C THR A 99 8.48 -0.66 28.22
N GLN A 100 9.56 -1.29 28.69
CA GLN A 100 10.97 -1.01 28.32
C GLN A 100 11.33 -1.03 26.82
N THR A 101 10.42 -1.40 25.92
CA THR A 101 10.64 -1.38 24.46
C THR A 101 10.10 -0.15 23.73
N GLN A 102 9.43 0.82 24.39
CA GLN A 102 9.04 2.19 23.96
C GLN A 102 8.56 2.45 22.50
N ALA A 103 8.42 1.46 21.62
CA ALA A 103 8.23 1.70 20.20
C ALA A 103 6.88 2.39 19.93
N PHE A 104 5.84 2.02 20.68
CA PHE A 104 4.48 2.50 20.49
C PHE A 104 4.13 3.55 21.55
N ASN A 105 4.18 4.82 21.15
CA ASN A 105 3.75 5.98 21.94
C ASN A 105 2.79 6.83 21.12
N PHE A 106 1.69 6.20 20.68
CA PHE A 106 0.69 6.87 19.86
C PHE A 106 0.07 8.04 20.63
N ASP A 107 -0.13 9.15 19.92
CA ASP A 107 -0.85 10.33 20.38
C ASP A 107 -1.76 10.81 19.26
N PRO A 108 -3.09 10.69 19.35
CA PRO A 108 -4.01 11.06 18.27
C PRO A 108 -4.22 12.58 18.15
N THR A 109 -3.65 13.41 19.04
CA THR A 109 -3.96 14.85 19.15
C THR A 109 -3.87 15.57 17.81
N ARG A 110 -2.86 15.24 16.99
CA ARG A 110 -2.68 15.88 15.69
C ARG A 110 -3.70 15.42 14.65
N ILE A 111 -4.03 14.13 14.64
CA ILE A 111 -5.10 13.61 13.79
C ILE A 111 -6.42 14.32 14.12
N LEU A 112 -6.75 14.41 15.42
CA LEU A 112 -7.96 15.06 15.92
C LEU A 112 -7.99 16.57 15.62
N ASN A 113 -6.85 17.26 15.67
CA ASN A 113 -6.77 18.69 15.37
C ASN A 113 -6.78 19.02 13.87
N ASN A 114 -6.68 18.02 12.99
CA ASN A 114 -6.67 18.19 11.54
C ASN A 114 -7.84 17.47 10.86
N LYS A 115 -8.94 17.21 11.59
CA LYS A 115 -10.14 16.54 11.09
C LYS A 115 -10.59 17.08 9.74
N GLU A 116 -10.76 18.39 9.63
CA GLU A 116 -11.30 19.04 8.42
C GLU A 116 -10.35 18.90 7.24
N ALA A 117 -9.04 19.07 7.46
CA ALA A 117 -8.03 18.96 6.42
C ALA A 117 -7.88 17.51 5.92
N ILE A 118 -7.92 16.54 6.84
CA ILE A 118 -7.91 15.11 6.48
C ILE A 118 -9.18 14.77 5.70
N SER A 119 -10.36 15.15 6.18
CA SER A 119 -11.63 14.92 5.48
C SER A 119 -11.68 15.56 4.10
N ALA A 120 -11.05 16.73 3.90
CA ALA A 120 -11.02 17.41 2.60
C ALA A 120 -10.09 16.74 1.58
N ALA A 121 -8.98 16.14 2.03
CA ALA A 121 -8.05 15.40 1.16
C ALA A 121 -8.47 13.94 0.94
N ARG A 122 -9.22 13.36 1.89
CA ARG A 122 -9.66 11.96 1.88
C ARG A 122 -10.49 11.65 0.63
N GLY A 123 -10.05 10.64 -0.11
CA GLY A 123 -10.78 10.04 -1.21
C GLY A 123 -11.86 9.06 -0.74
N ASN A 124 -12.31 8.18 -1.65
CA ASN A 124 -13.34 7.18 -1.35
C ASN A 124 -12.80 5.89 -0.72
N ARG A 125 -11.48 5.75 -0.52
CA ARG A 125 -10.83 4.54 -0.01
C ARG A 125 -10.43 4.71 1.45
N THR A 126 -11.04 3.92 2.32
CA THR A 126 -10.71 3.86 3.74
C THR A 126 -10.70 2.41 4.15
N PHE A 127 -9.55 1.99 4.66
CA PHE A 127 -9.27 0.69 5.23
C PHE A 127 -9.23 0.83 6.74
N LEU A 128 -10.07 0.07 7.44
CA LEU A 128 -10.07 -0.01 8.90
C LEU A 128 -9.91 -1.47 9.30
N SER A 129 -8.92 -1.75 10.16
CA SER A 129 -8.72 -3.09 10.69
C SER A 129 -8.62 -3.07 12.21
N GLY A 130 -9.22 -4.10 12.81
CA GLY A 130 -9.01 -4.48 14.18
C GLY A 130 -7.65 -5.14 14.42
N GLN A 131 -6.93 -5.52 13.36
CA GLN A 131 -5.61 -6.16 13.45
C GLN A 131 -4.50 -5.12 13.56
N ASP A 132 -3.64 -5.28 14.56
CA ASP A 132 -2.42 -4.50 14.80
C ASP A 132 -1.21 -5.12 14.10
N ALA A 133 -1.29 -5.29 12.77
CA ALA A 133 -0.27 -5.98 12.00
C ALA A 133 1.13 -5.34 12.13
N ASP A 134 1.24 -4.03 12.29
CA ASP A 134 2.51 -3.33 12.53
C ASP A 134 3.14 -3.70 13.89
N HIS A 135 2.31 -3.91 14.91
CA HIS A 135 2.73 -4.41 16.21
C HIS A 135 3.15 -5.89 16.14
N HIS A 136 2.36 -6.75 15.50
CA HIS A 136 2.70 -8.18 15.39
C HIS A 136 3.88 -8.48 14.47
N TYR A 137 4.11 -7.63 13.46
CA TYR A 137 5.37 -7.64 12.69
C TYR A 137 6.57 -7.43 13.62
N SER A 138 6.46 -6.51 14.58
CA SER A 138 7.57 -6.10 15.45
C SER A 138 7.87 -7.08 16.59
N PHE A 139 6.86 -7.73 17.17
CA PHE A 139 7.03 -8.40 18.47
C PHE A 139 6.73 -9.89 18.52
N ASN A 140 5.84 -10.40 17.67
CA ASN A 140 5.30 -11.74 17.85
C ASN A 140 5.48 -12.63 16.62
N VAL A 141 4.86 -12.25 15.52
CA VAL A 141 4.73 -13.08 14.31
C VAL A 141 5.90 -12.86 13.37
N GLY A 142 6.40 -11.62 13.29
CA GLY A 142 7.49 -11.26 12.40
C GLY A 142 7.06 -11.02 10.94
N PRO A 143 8.03 -10.90 10.02
CA PRO A 143 7.83 -10.54 8.62
C PRO A 143 7.26 -11.71 7.79
N ARG A 144 6.01 -12.11 8.07
CA ARG A 144 5.35 -13.22 7.38
C ARG A 144 4.57 -12.71 6.16
N PRO A 145 4.88 -13.16 4.92
CA PRO A 145 4.19 -12.72 3.71
C PRO A 145 2.68 -12.90 3.79
N ASN A 146 2.20 -14.11 4.07
CA ASN A 146 0.76 -14.38 4.27
C ASN A 146 0.23 -13.96 5.65
N GLY A 147 0.88 -13.01 6.33
CA GLY A 147 0.58 -12.57 7.68
C GLY A 147 0.71 -11.04 7.81
N PRO A 148 1.29 -10.51 8.90
CA PRO A 148 1.32 -9.06 9.12
C PRO A 148 2.00 -8.25 8.02
N LEU A 149 3.06 -8.78 7.39
CA LEU A 149 3.79 -8.09 6.33
C LEU A 149 2.91 -7.86 5.10
N GLY A 150 2.36 -8.94 4.52
CA GLY A 150 1.53 -8.83 3.34
C GLY A 150 0.24 -8.06 3.60
N PHE A 151 -0.38 -8.27 4.77
CA PHE A 151 -1.60 -7.55 5.13
C PHE A 151 -1.40 -6.03 5.17
N LEU A 152 -0.28 -5.55 5.73
CA LEU A 152 0.04 -4.13 5.74
C LEU A 152 0.34 -3.59 4.33
N ILE A 153 1.14 -4.31 3.55
CA ILE A 153 1.50 -3.87 2.20
C ILE A 153 0.26 -3.76 1.34
N ASN A 154 -0.59 -4.80 1.33
CA ASN A 154 -1.81 -4.81 0.53
C ASN A 154 -2.79 -3.71 0.97
N ALA A 155 -2.93 -3.46 2.27
CA ALA A 155 -3.79 -2.40 2.78
C ALA A 155 -3.35 -1.00 2.29
N VAL A 156 -2.05 -0.71 2.35
CA VAL A 156 -1.49 0.57 1.88
C VAL A 156 -1.57 0.70 0.36
N ASN A 157 -1.23 -0.37 -0.38
CA ASN A 157 -1.31 -0.39 -1.84
C ASN A 157 -2.74 -0.17 -2.31
N TRP A 158 -3.71 -0.89 -1.74
CA TRP A 158 -5.13 -0.72 -2.05
C TRP A 158 -5.62 0.71 -1.75
N ALA A 159 -5.31 1.24 -0.56
CA ALA A 159 -5.78 2.57 -0.17
C ALA A 159 -5.15 3.68 -1.06
N GLY A 160 -3.87 3.55 -1.42
CA GLY A 160 -3.14 4.53 -2.22
C GLY A 160 -3.45 4.49 -3.72
N SER A 161 -4.02 3.41 -4.24
CA SER A 161 -4.23 3.21 -5.68
C SER A 161 -5.52 3.87 -6.20
N GLY A 162 -5.73 5.16 -5.97
CA GLY A 162 -6.88 5.87 -6.58
C GLY A 162 -6.94 7.37 -6.36
N GLU A 163 -8.08 7.98 -6.69
CA GLU A 163 -8.27 9.42 -6.56
C GLU A 163 -8.41 9.86 -5.10
N GLY A 164 -7.78 10.99 -4.77
CA GLY A 164 -7.70 11.50 -3.40
C GLY A 164 -6.84 10.65 -2.47
N MET A 165 -6.61 11.15 -1.26
CA MET A 165 -5.81 10.44 -0.26
C MET A 165 -6.61 9.27 0.33
N GLY A 166 -6.10 8.05 0.19
CA GLY A 166 -6.62 6.87 0.89
C GLY A 166 -6.32 6.92 2.39
N ILE A 167 -7.09 6.17 3.17
CA ILE A 167 -6.90 6.05 4.61
C ILE A 167 -6.63 4.59 4.97
N VAL A 168 -5.59 4.34 5.77
CA VAL A 168 -5.33 3.04 6.42
C VAL A 168 -5.29 3.27 7.93
N VAL A 169 -6.13 2.57 8.69
CA VAL A 169 -6.13 2.68 10.15
C VAL A 169 -6.15 1.32 10.83
N LEU A 170 -5.20 1.12 11.74
CA LEU A 170 -5.05 -0.07 12.59
C LEU A 170 -5.46 0.27 14.02
N PRO A 171 -5.65 -0.72 14.92
CA PRO A 171 -6.74 -0.63 15.87
C PRO A 171 -6.58 0.55 16.82
N ASP A 172 -7.73 1.14 17.11
CA ASP A 172 -7.91 2.24 18.07
C ASP A 172 -7.70 1.76 19.50
N GLY A 173 -6.43 1.68 19.88
CA GLY A 173 -6.00 1.19 21.17
C GLY A 173 -6.03 -0.33 21.29
N HIS A 174 -5.14 -0.84 22.12
CA HIS A 174 -5.14 -2.22 22.58
C HIS A 174 -5.50 -2.24 24.07
N GLY A 175 -6.30 -3.20 24.54
CA GLY A 175 -6.38 -3.54 25.97
C GLY A 175 -7.56 -2.98 26.77
N ASN A 176 -7.43 -3.01 28.11
CA ASN A 176 -8.53 -2.74 29.03
C ASN A 176 -8.89 -1.23 29.03
N PRO A 177 -10.13 -0.85 28.65
CA PRO A 177 -10.52 0.55 28.57
C PRO A 177 -10.57 1.26 29.93
N ASN A 178 -10.50 0.52 31.04
CA ASN A 178 -10.39 1.13 32.36
C ASN A 178 -8.97 1.60 32.67
N VAL A 179 -7.96 1.12 31.95
CA VAL A 179 -6.56 1.52 32.12
C VAL A 179 -6.28 2.73 31.21
N PRO A 180 -5.85 3.88 31.74
CA PRO A 180 -5.62 5.10 30.95
C PRO A 180 -4.67 4.94 29.75
N LEU A 181 -3.72 4.00 29.83
CA LEU A 181 -2.79 3.67 28.75
C LEU A 181 -3.47 3.03 27.54
N PHE A 182 -4.63 2.42 27.73
CA PHE A 182 -5.41 1.67 26.73
C PHE A 182 -6.74 2.37 26.40
N ARG A 183 -6.89 3.65 26.79
CA ARG A 183 -8.08 4.47 26.57
C ARG A 183 -8.06 5.26 25.27
N GLN A 184 -7.07 5.06 24.42
CA GLN A 184 -7.05 5.73 23.13
C GLN A 184 -8.16 5.09 22.31
N ARG A 185 -9.31 5.78 22.32
CA ARG A 185 -10.54 5.51 21.58
C ARG A 185 -10.82 6.68 20.64
N TRP A 186 -9.78 7.07 19.90
CA TRP A 186 -9.78 8.27 19.09
C TRP A 186 -10.73 8.16 17.92
N TRP A 187 -11.04 6.97 17.40
CA TRP A 187 -12.03 6.78 16.34
C TRP A 187 -13.37 7.39 16.73
N LEU A 188 -13.79 7.20 17.97
CA LEU A 188 -15.08 7.66 18.51
C LEU A 188 -15.01 9.02 19.22
N ASN A 189 -13.84 9.69 19.19
CA ASN A 189 -13.71 11.04 19.72
C ASN A 189 -14.52 12.03 18.86
N GLU A 190 -15.14 13.04 19.47
CA GLU A 190 -15.92 14.08 18.75
C GLU A 190 -15.13 14.78 17.63
N LYS A 191 -13.82 14.91 17.82
CA LYS A 191 -12.91 15.51 16.84
C LYS A 191 -12.34 14.51 15.83
N SER A 192 -12.77 13.25 15.86
CA SER A 192 -12.39 12.28 14.85
C SER A 192 -13.10 12.53 13.53
N PHE A 193 -12.38 12.31 12.43
CA PHE A 193 -12.98 12.26 11.09
C PHE A 193 -13.77 10.96 10.86
N LEU A 194 -13.60 9.94 11.72
CA LEU A 194 -14.28 8.65 11.62
C LEU A 194 -15.49 8.52 12.55
N LYS A 195 -15.69 9.44 13.51
CA LYS A 195 -16.71 9.26 14.56
C LYS A 195 -18.08 8.93 14.02
N ASN A 196 -18.59 9.75 13.10
CA ASN A 196 -19.95 9.62 12.60
C ASN A 196 -20.14 8.34 11.77
N GLU A 197 -19.06 7.81 11.21
CA GLU A 197 -19.07 6.56 10.43
C GLU A 197 -19.09 5.35 11.37
N LEU A 198 -18.41 5.44 12.52
CA LEU A 198 -18.12 4.30 13.38
C LEU A 198 -18.97 4.20 14.66
N GLU A 199 -19.61 5.29 15.06
CA GLU A 199 -20.41 5.35 16.29
C GLU A 199 -21.56 4.33 16.25
N GLY A 200 -21.60 3.43 17.25
CA GLY A 200 -22.58 2.34 17.33
C GLY A 200 -22.19 1.05 16.60
N TYR A 201 -21.15 1.07 15.76
CA TYR A 201 -20.74 -0.09 14.95
C TYR A 201 -19.41 -0.74 15.42
N VAL A 202 -18.71 -0.15 16.39
CA VAL A 202 -17.39 -0.62 16.86
C VAL A 202 -17.49 -1.33 18.21
N SER A 203 -16.83 -2.49 18.32
CA SER A 203 -16.68 -3.25 19.58
C SER A 203 -15.21 -3.58 19.87
N TYR A 204 -14.72 -3.20 21.05
CA TYR A 204 -13.33 -3.40 21.48
C TYR A 204 -13.18 -4.74 22.18
N VAL A 205 -12.84 -5.77 21.42
CA VAL A 205 -12.79 -7.16 21.88
C VAL A 205 -11.68 -7.91 21.15
N GLY A 206 -11.07 -8.87 21.85
CA GLY A 206 -10.06 -9.74 21.25
C GLY A 206 -10.70 -10.79 20.35
N ASP A 207 -10.13 -11.00 19.18
CA ASP A 207 -10.33 -12.20 18.36
C ASP A 207 -8.95 -12.73 17.92
N ASP A 208 -8.82 -14.04 17.81
CA ASP A 208 -7.60 -14.70 17.31
C ASP A 208 -7.88 -15.62 16.12
N SER A 209 -9.14 -15.64 15.66
CA SER A 209 -9.66 -16.42 14.55
C SER A 209 -10.16 -15.46 13.47
N VAL A 210 -9.28 -15.01 12.59
CA VAL A 210 -9.65 -14.17 11.45
C VAL A 210 -9.99 -15.06 10.27
N VAL A 211 -11.14 -14.84 9.65
CA VAL A 211 -11.59 -15.61 8.49
C VAL A 211 -11.61 -14.70 7.26
N ILE A 212 -10.95 -15.14 6.19
CA ILE A 212 -11.16 -14.56 4.85
C ILE A 212 -12.41 -15.24 4.26
N PRO A 213 -13.55 -14.54 4.11
CA PRO A 213 -14.73 -15.10 3.46
C PRO A 213 -14.45 -15.48 2.01
N THR A 214 -15.19 -16.43 1.47
CA THR A 214 -15.02 -16.84 0.06
C THR A 214 -15.37 -15.68 -0.88
N GLU A 215 -16.39 -14.91 -0.53
CA GLU A 215 -16.93 -13.79 -1.29
C GLU A 215 -15.95 -12.63 -1.46
N THR A 216 -14.98 -12.50 -0.54
CA THR A 216 -13.96 -11.44 -0.56
C THR A 216 -12.54 -11.99 -0.58
N SER A 217 -12.38 -13.28 -0.91
CA SER A 217 -11.08 -13.94 -0.97
C SER A 217 -10.17 -13.34 -2.06
N GLU A 218 -10.76 -12.94 -3.18
CA GLU A 218 -10.08 -12.26 -4.31
C GLU A 218 -10.00 -10.73 -4.12
N PHE A 219 -10.37 -10.19 -2.95
CA PHE A 219 -10.26 -8.75 -2.71
C PHE A 219 -8.77 -8.38 -2.63
N PRO A 220 -8.30 -7.27 -3.24
CA PRO A 220 -6.86 -6.96 -3.33
C PRO A 220 -6.09 -6.95 -2.00
N VAL A 221 -6.75 -6.57 -0.89
CA VAL A 221 -6.14 -6.66 0.44
C VAL A 221 -5.76 -8.11 0.81
N ASN A 222 -6.53 -9.09 0.36
CA ASN A 222 -6.36 -10.51 0.71
C ASN A 222 -5.38 -11.26 -0.19
N GLU A 223 -4.76 -10.58 -1.15
CA GLU A 223 -3.79 -11.14 -2.09
C GLU A 223 -2.62 -11.84 -1.37
N GLY A 224 -2.41 -13.13 -1.65
CA GLY A 224 -1.39 -13.95 -1.00
C GLY A 224 -1.62 -14.23 0.49
N LEU A 225 -2.75 -13.79 1.07
CA LEU A 225 -3.09 -14.00 2.48
C LEU A 225 -3.89 -15.28 2.68
N THR A 226 -3.94 -15.73 3.93
CA THR A 226 -4.76 -16.90 4.30
C THR A 226 -5.40 -16.66 5.67
N THR A 227 -6.59 -17.23 5.90
CA THR A 227 -7.23 -17.28 7.23
C THR A 227 -6.23 -17.71 8.32
N ALA A 228 -5.46 -18.78 8.09
CA ALA A 228 -4.46 -19.26 9.05
C ALA A 228 -3.28 -18.29 9.23
N GLY A 229 -2.99 -17.49 8.21
CA GLY A 229 -1.95 -16.48 8.22
C GLY A 229 -2.34 -15.21 8.97
N LEU A 230 -3.63 -14.86 8.97
CA LEU A 230 -4.23 -13.74 9.70
C LEU A 230 -4.67 -14.09 11.13
N SER A 231 -4.49 -15.34 11.55
CA SER A 231 -4.95 -15.85 12.85
C SER A 231 -3.79 -16.27 13.76
N ASN A 232 -4.11 -16.50 15.05
CA ASN A 232 -3.19 -17.01 16.07
C ASN A 232 -1.97 -16.12 16.35
N TRP A 233 -2.14 -14.79 16.25
CA TRP A 233 -1.11 -13.81 16.59
C TRP A 233 -1.05 -13.50 18.10
N ARG A 234 -1.77 -14.28 18.94
CA ARG A 234 -1.97 -14.04 20.38
C ARG A 234 -2.84 -12.81 20.64
N GLY A 235 -3.92 -12.71 19.88
CA GLY A 235 -4.78 -11.54 19.78
C GLY A 235 -4.62 -10.90 18.42
N SER A 236 -5.04 -11.60 17.38
CA SER A 236 -4.96 -11.17 15.97
C SER A 236 -5.77 -9.91 15.69
N ALA A 237 -6.85 -9.69 16.44
CA ALA A 237 -7.65 -8.47 16.40
C ALA A 237 -7.99 -7.97 17.81
N HIS A 238 -8.10 -6.65 17.97
CA HIS A 238 -8.45 -5.97 19.21
C HIS A 238 -9.75 -5.16 19.13
N THR A 239 -10.27 -5.03 17.92
CA THR A 239 -11.51 -4.34 17.61
C THR A 239 -12.22 -5.11 16.52
N VAL A 240 -13.55 -5.12 16.55
CA VAL A 240 -14.39 -5.68 15.51
C VAL A 240 -15.49 -4.69 15.14
N PHE A 241 -16.01 -4.82 13.93
CA PHE A 241 -17.01 -3.94 13.33
C PHE A 241 -18.29 -4.72 13.05
N ASP A 242 -19.44 -4.16 13.39
CA ASP A 242 -20.74 -4.74 12.98
C ASP A 242 -20.83 -4.70 11.45
N LYS A 243 -21.16 -5.84 10.81
CA LYS A 243 -21.23 -5.96 9.36
C LYS A 243 -22.29 -5.09 8.68
N ASN A 244 -23.26 -4.55 9.44
CA ASN A 244 -24.31 -3.68 8.92
C ASN A 244 -23.91 -2.20 8.89
N ILE A 245 -22.63 -1.88 9.08
CA ILE A 245 -22.13 -0.52 9.01
C ILE A 245 -22.39 0.11 7.61
N PRO A 246 -23.12 1.25 7.52
CA PRO A 246 -23.42 1.85 6.23
C PRO A 246 -22.17 2.34 5.50
N GLY A 247 -22.07 2.06 4.20
CA GLY A 247 -20.99 2.55 3.34
C GLY A 247 -19.66 1.78 3.48
N TYR A 248 -19.66 0.64 4.18
CA TYR A 248 -18.49 -0.21 4.35
C TYR A 248 -18.79 -1.64 3.92
N LEU A 249 -17.82 -2.26 3.26
CA LEU A 249 -17.75 -3.68 2.94
C LEU A 249 -16.85 -4.37 3.97
N SER A 250 -17.30 -5.50 4.50
CA SER A 250 -16.45 -6.40 5.29
C SER A 250 -15.65 -7.32 4.37
N ILE A 251 -14.34 -7.40 4.58
CA ILE A 251 -13.44 -8.24 3.78
C ILE A 251 -12.76 -9.35 4.58
N ASN A 252 -12.70 -9.21 5.91
CA ASN A 252 -12.27 -10.26 6.84
C ASN A 252 -13.21 -10.31 8.05
N ASP A 253 -13.57 -11.52 8.46
CA ASP A 253 -14.55 -11.81 9.50
C ASP A 253 -13.90 -12.08 10.85
N ALA A 254 -14.61 -11.70 11.91
CA ALA A 254 -14.33 -12.16 13.26
C ALA A 254 -14.87 -13.59 13.41
N GLY A 255 -14.01 -14.60 13.24
CA GLY A 255 -14.41 -16.00 13.24
C GLY A 255 -15.00 -16.47 14.56
N SER A 256 -14.67 -15.82 15.68
CA SER A 256 -15.29 -16.12 16.98
C SER A 256 -16.63 -15.39 17.20
N ARG A 257 -17.03 -14.49 16.29
CA ARG A 257 -18.17 -13.56 16.46
C ARG A 257 -18.96 -13.37 15.17
N PRO A 258 -19.91 -14.27 14.87
CA PRO A 258 -20.81 -14.12 13.74
C PRO A 258 -21.51 -12.75 13.74
N GLY A 259 -21.61 -12.12 12.56
CA GLY A 259 -22.17 -10.77 12.39
C GLY A 259 -21.15 -9.64 12.53
N TYR A 260 -19.90 -9.95 12.88
CA TYR A 260 -18.83 -8.96 12.99
C TYR A 260 -17.67 -9.23 12.01
N ALA A 261 -17.04 -8.14 11.60
CA ALA A 261 -15.86 -8.10 10.75
C ALA A 261 -14.63 -7.67 11.58
N VAL A 262 -13.45 -8.17 11.20
CA VAL A 262 -12.17 -7.65 11.70
C VAL A 262 -11.65 -6.56 10.78
N THR A 263 -11.96 -6.61 9.49
CA THR A 263 -11.49 -5.63 8.51
C THR A 263 -12.62 -5.18 7.61
N ILE A 264 -12.76 -3.88 7.48
CA ILE A 264 -13.77 -3.21 6.65
C ILE A 264 -13.14 -2.16 5.74
N VAL A 265 -13.75 -1.95 4.58
CA VAL A 265 -13.29 -1.02 3.54
C VAL A 265 -14.45 -0.24 2.93
N THR A 266 -14.25 0.99 2.48
CA THR A 266 -15.32 1.82 1.87
C THR A 266 -15.52 1.64 0.37
N ALA A 267 -14.58 1.00 -0.34
CA ALA A 267 -14.66 0.79 -1.78
C ALA A 267 -14.48 -0.70 -2.11
N SER A 268 -15.24 -1.19 -3.10
CA SER A 268 -15.18 -2.58 -3.58
C SER A 268 -13.97 -2.85 -4.48
N GLU A 269 -13.35 -1.79 -5.00
CA GLU A 269 -12.24 -1.85 -5.94
C GLU A 269 -11.18 -0.80 -5.56
N ALA A 270 -9.94 -1.01 -6.00
CA ALA A 270 -8.96 0.07 -6.09
C ALA A 270 -9.30 0.86 -7.36
N ASP A 271 -10.15 1.89 -7.26
CA ASP A 271 -10.68 2.64 -8.42
C ASP A 271 -9.62 3.46 -9.20
N GLY A 272 -8.32 3.28 -8.92
CA GLY A 272 -7.23 3.97 -9.58
C GLY A 272 -6.33 3.05 -10.39
N SER A 273 -6.08 3.46 -11.62
CA SER A 273 -4.85 3.05 -12.29
C SER A 273 -3.65 3.61 -11.51
N THR A 274 -2.71 2.74 -11.16
CA THR A 274 -1.37 3.13 -10.68
C THR A 274 -0.58 3.89 -11.77
N LEU A 275 -1.08 3.88 -13.00
CA LEU A 275 -0.73 4.85 -14.02
C LEU A 275 -1.39 6.17 -13.63
N ARG A 276 -0.65 6.98 -12.85
CA ARG A 276 -0.86 8.42 -12.77
C ARG A 276 -1.31 8.89 -14.15
N GLN A 277 -2.51 9.49 -14.29
CA GLN A 277 -2.74 10.36 -15.43
C GLN A 277 -1.54 11.30 -15.47
N GLU A 278 -0.71 11.18 -16.50
CA GLU A 278 0.43 12.05 -16.70
C GLU A 278 -0.11 13.47 -16.56
N ARG A 279 0.19 14.15 -15.44
CA ARG A 279 0.09 15.62 -15.43
C ARG A 279 0.89 16.04 -16.64
N GLU A 280 0.21 16.64 -17.61
CA GLU A 280 0.69 17.03 -18.94
C GLU A 280 2.17 16.70 -19.14
N LYS A 281 2.46 15.63 -19.89
CA LYS A 281 3.78 15.46 -20.50
C LYS A 281 4.14 16.79 -21.17
N VAL A 282 5.03 17.56 -20.55
CA VAL A 282 5.81 18.57 -21.27
C VAL A 282 6.46 17.77 -22.40
N PRO A 283 6.25 18.13 -23.68
CA PRO A 283 6.85 17.39 -24.76
C PRO A 283 8.37 17.37 -24.60
N GLU A 284 8.91 16.21 -24.24
CA GLU A 284 10.34 15.93 -24.37
C GLU A 284 10.69 16.23 -25.83
N PRO A 285 11.68 17.09 -26.13
CA PRO A 285 12.11 17.30 -27.49
C PRO A 285 12.59 15.95 -28.03
N THR A 286 11.89 15.46 -29.05
CA THR A 286 12.20 14.23 -29.80
C THR A 286 13.62 14.27 -30.36
N SER A 287 14.59 13.93 -29.52
CA SER A 287 16.01 13.89 -29.85
C SER A 287 16.46 12.46 -30.21
N THR A 288 15.63 11.46 -29.97
CA THR A 288 15.90 10.06 -30.35
C THR A 288 15.71 9.80 -31.85
N VAL A 289 14.78 10.50 -32.51
CA VAL A 289 14.59 10.39 -33.98
C VAL A 289 15.75 11.06 -34.74
N ALA A 290 16.38 12.08 -34.16
CA ALA A 290 17.52 12.77 -34.76
C ALA A 290 18.79 11.90 -34.83
N ILE A 291 19.02 11.04 -33.84
CA ILE A 291 20.23 10.20 -33.79
C ILE A 291 20.13 8.97 -34.72
N VAL A 292 18.93 8.37 -34.84
CA VAL A 292 18.71 7.25 -35.79
C VAL A 292 18.68 7.75 -37.25
N GLY A 293 18.11 8.93 -37.48
CA GLY A 293 18.09 9.57 -38.81
C GLY A 293 19.49 9.95 -39.32
N LEU A 294 20.38 10.45 -38.46
CA LEU A 294 21.75 10.81 -38.85
C LEU A 294 22.63 9.59 -39.11
N GLY A 295 22.43 8.48 -38.38
CA GLY A 295 23.13 7.22 -38.62
C GLY A 295 22.82 6.57 -39.97
N ALA A 296 21.55 6.62 -40.40
CA ALA A 296 21.12 6.07 -41.70
C ALA A 296 21.66 6.87 -42.90
N ILE A 297 21.78 8.20 -42.77
CA ILE A 297 22.33 9.07 -43.84
C ILE A 297 23.85 8.86 -44.00
N ALA A 298 24.58 8.64 -42.91
CA ALA A 298 26.02 8.34 -42.96
C ALA A 298 26.31 7.00 -43.66
N LEU A 299 25.47 5.98 -43.44
CA LEU A 299 25.57 4.68 -44.09
C LEU A 299 25.20 4.69 -45.58
N PHE A 300 24.27 5.56 -46.00
CA PHE A 300 23.93 5.71 -47.43
C PHE A 300 25.01 6.44 -48.23
N LYS A 301 25.69 7.44 -47.63
CA LYS A 301 26.79 8.15 -48.32
C LYS A 301 28.05 7.31 -48.50
N TYR A 302 28.30 6.30 -47.66
CA TYR A 302 29.47 5.42 -47.80
C TYR A 302 29.31 4.41 -48.96
N LYS A 303 28.07 4.08 -49.36
CA LYS A 303 27.79 3.13 -50.45
C LYS A 303 27.86 3.72 -51.86
N CYS A 304 27.88 5.04 -52.02
CA CYS A 304 27.98 5.69 -53.33
C CYS A 304 29.41 6.13 -53.70
N ARG A 305 30.43 5.71 -52.94
CA ARG A 305 31.86 5.93 -53.26
C ARG A 305 32.64 4.61 -53.17
N ILE A 306 32.27 3.60 -53.94
CA ILE A 306 33.14 2.52 -54.43
C ILE A 306 32.73 2.22 -55.87
#